data_AF-A0AAE3TDA0-F1
#
_entry.id   AF-A0AAE3TDA0-F1
#
_cell.length_a   1.000
_cell.length_b   1.000
_cell.length_c   1.000
_cell.angle_alpha   90.00
_cell.angle_beta   90.00
_cell.angle_gamma   90.00
#
_symmetry.space_group_name_H-M   'P 1'
#
loop_
_entity.id
_entity.type
_entity.pdbx_description
1 polymer ?
#
loop_
_entity_poly.entity_id
_entity_poly.type
_entity_poly.pdbx_seq_one_letter_code
_entity_poly.pdbx_strand_id
1 'polypeptide(L)'
;MCLLPGIFLIVSGILLLFFPVPAQSLFDLPSVDFLQKPIALAMGVRQFSIGLTITVLSLKKQAKALAYVMLIGAIVPLSDFIIFTPIIGILSALRHFATVPFIFGIGLYLLIKSNKKMT
;
A
#
# COMPACT_ATOMS: atom_id res chain seq x y z
N MET A 1 -1.53 -14.19 -6.60
CA MET A 1 -2.57 -13.27 -6.11
C MET A 1 -1.99 -11.93 -5.68
N CYS A 2 -0.88 -11.86 -4.94
CA CYS A 2 -0.28 -10.58 -4.53
C CYS A 2 0.65 -9.91 -5.55
N LEU A 3 0.93 -10.54 -6.68
CA LEU A 3 1.84 -9.98 -7.70
C LEU A 3 1.27 -8.71 -8.35
N LEU A 4 -0.01 -8.74 -8.76
CA LEU A 4 -0.68 -7.60 -9.38
C LEU A 4 -0.71 -6.35 -8.47
N PRO A 5 -1.13 -6.44 -7.19
CA PRO A 5 -1.06 -5.27 -6.30
C PRO A 5 0.39 -4.84 -6.01
N GLY A 6 1.35 -5.77 -5.98
CA GLY A 6 2.78 -5.41 -5.87
C GLY A 6 3.27 -4.56 -7.05
N ILE A 7 2.95 -4.96 -8.29
CA ILE A 7 3.29 -4.21 -9.50
C ILE A 7 2.57 -2.85 -9.52
N PHE A 8 1.29 -2.82 -9.18
CA PHE A 8 0.52 -1.57 -9.09
C PHE A 8 1.20 -0.56 -8.16
N LEU A 9 1.63 -1.00 -6.96
CA LEU A 9 2.33 -0.15 -5.99
C LEU A 9 3.69 0.35 -6.48
N ILE A 10 4.41 -0.45 -7.27
CA ILE A 10 5.65 -0.01 -7.92
C ILE A 10 5.35 1.12 -8.90
N VAL A 11 4.36 0.94 -9.79
CA VAL A 11 4.00 1.93 -10.80
C VAL A 11 3.48 3.21 -10.15
N SER A 12 2.60 3.11 -9.15
CA SER A 12 2.08 4.26 -8.42
C SER A 12 3.17 5.00 -7.64
N GLY A 13 4.10 4.25 -7.03
CA GLY A 13 5.28 4.81 -6.35
C GLY A 13 6.18 5.59 -7.32
N ILE A 14 6.47 5.04 -8.49
CA ILE A 14 7.25 5.73 -9.54
C ILE A 14 6.52 6.99 -10.00
N LEU A 15 5.21 6.92 -10.25
CA LEU A 15 4.41 8.09 -10.64
C LEU A 15 4.48 9.19 -9.58
N LEU A 16 4.37 8.87 -8.29
CA LEU A 16 4.49 9.85 -7.21
C LEU A 16 5.89 10.46 -7.10
N LEU A 17 6.94 9.68 -7.34
CA LEU A 17 8.33 10.13 -7.24
C LEU A 17 8.74 11.06 -8.39
N PHE A 18 8.33 10.74 -9.62
CA PHE A 18 8.82 11.41 -10.83
C PHE A 18 7.77 12.31 -11.50
N PHE A 19 6.48 12.02 -11.32
CA PHE A 19 5.37 12.70 -11.99
C PHE A 19 4.25 13.07 -10.99
N PRO A 20 4.54 13.89 -9.96
CA PRO A 20 3.59 14.16 -8.88
C PRO A 20 2.31 14.85 -9.34
N VAL A 21 2.37 15.70 -10.37
CA VAL A 21 1.18 16.41 -10.90
C VAL A 21 0.22 15.42 -11.59
N PRO A 22 0.66 14.57 -12.55
CA PRO A 22 -0.17 13.47 -13.04
C PRO A 22 -0.70 12.56 -11.93
N ALA A 23 0.16 12.19 -10.97
CA ALA A 23 -0.24 11.32 -9.87
C ALA A 23 -1.35 11.91 -8.99
N GLN A 24 -1.36 13.24 -8.77
CA GLN A 24 -2.43 13.91 -8.04
C GLN A 24 -3.79 13.74 -8.73
N SER A 25 -3.84 13.96 -10.05
CA SER A 25 -5.09 13.78 -10.81
C SER A 25 -5.56 12.32 -10.83
N LEU A 26 -4.61 11.37 -10.89
CA LEU A 26 -4.90 9.95 -11.09
C LEU A 26 -5.30 9.26 -9.78
N PHE A 27 -4.81 9.76 -8.65
CA PHE A 27 -5.07 9.21 -7.31
C PHE A 27 -5.95 10.12 -6.45
N ASP A 28 -6.55 11.17 -7.03
CA ASP A 28 -7.45 12.10 -6.35
C ASP A 28 -6.81 12.71 -5.08
N LEU A 29 -5.52 13.06 -5.19
CA LEU A 29 -4.78 13.67 -4.09
C LEU A 29 -5.07 15.18 -4.07
N PRO A 30 -5.33 15.78 -2.89
CA PRO A 30 -5.56 17.22 -2.77
C PRO A 30 -4.36 18.00 -3.34
N SER A 31 -4.63 19.19 -3.91
CA SER A 31 -3.62 20.03 -4.56
C SER A 31 -2.44 20.27 -3.61
N VAL A 32 -1.33 19.60 -3.89
CA VAL A 32 -0.16 19.57 -3.02
C VAL A 32 0.62 20.86 -3.28
N ASP A 33 0.41 21.88 -2.45
CA ASP A 33 1.23 23.10 -2.46
C ASP A 33 2.72 22.75 -2.32
N PHE A 34 3.62 23.62 -2.81
CA PHE A 34 5.06 23.42 -2.85
C PHE A 34 5.71 23.01 -1.49
N LEU A 35 5.07 23.33 -0.36
CA LEU A 35 5.45 22.93 1.01
C LEU A 35 5.13 21.47 1.37
N GLN A 36 4.25 20.78 0.62
CA GLN A 36 3.82 19.40 0.85
C GLN A 36 4.50 18.37 -0.10
N LYS A 37 5.43 18.81 -0.95
CA LYS A 37 6.36 17.94 -1.71
C LYS A 37 6.98 16.79 -0.89
N PRO A 38 7.35 16.97 0.40
CA PRO A 38 7.89 15.89 1.22
C PRO A 38 6.91 14.73 1.42
N ILE A 39 5.61 15.01 1.49
CA ILE A 39 4.57 14.00 1.73
C ILE A 39 4.39 13.12 0.49
N ALA A 40 4.29 13.73 -0.70
CA ALA A 40 4.18 12.99 -1.95
C ALA A 40 5.41 12.09 -2.20
N LEU A 41 6.60 12.60 -1.92
CA LEU A 41 7.85 11.83 -2.01
C LEU A 41 7.86 10.66 -1.00
N ALA A 42 7.51 10.91 0.26
CA ALA A 42 7.43 9.87 1.27
C ALA A 42 6.42 8.77 0.90
N MET A 43 5.25 9.16 0.39
CA MET A 43 4.24 8.23 -0.12
C MET A 43 4.78 7.42 -1.32
N GLY A 44 5.48 8.08 -2.25
CA GLY A 44 6.09 7.43 -3.41
C GLY A 44 7.14 6.40 -3.04
N VAL A 45 8.10 6.74 -2.15
CA VAL A 45 9.11 5.80 -1.64
C VAL A 45 8.45 4.62 -0.93
N ARG A 46 7.43 4.89 -0.10
CA ARG A 46 6.69 3.87 0.63
C ARG A 46 5.97 2.91 -0.32
N GLN A 47 5.23 3.41 -1.30
CA GLN A 47 4.54 2.58 -2.29
C GLN A 47 5.52 1.77 -3.12
N PHE A 48 6.59 2.39 -3.61
CA PHE A 48 7.62 1.71 -4.39
C PHE A 48 8.30 0.58 -3.60
N SER A 49 8.76 0.86 -2.38
CA SER A 49 9.48 -0.11 -1.54
C SER A 49 8.59 -1.29 -1.11
N ILE A 50 7.34 -1.02 -0.71
CA ILE A 50 6.37 -2.06 -0.36
C ILE A 50 6.00 -2.88 -1.60
N GLY A 51 5.72 -2.22 -2.73
CA GLY A 51 5.41 -2.88 -3.99
C GLY A 51 6.52 -3.81 -4.48
N LEU A 52 7.78 -3.34 -4.40
CA LEU A 52 8.95 -4.14 -4.74
C LEU A 52 9.08 -5.36 -3.82
N THR A 53 8.93 -5.16 -2.50
CA THR A 53 8.99 -6.23 -1.51
C THR A 53 7.93 -7.31 -1.79
N ILE A 54 6.68 -6.90 -2.00
CA ILE A 54 5.56 -7.82 -2.31
C ILE A 54 5.85 -8.59 -3.59
N THR A 55 6.32 -7.90 -4.63
CA THR A 55 6.60 -8.48 -5.94
C THR A 55 7.70 -9.53 -5.84
N VAL A 56 8.83 -9.18 -5.21
CA VAL A 56 9.96 -10.11 -5.01
C VAL A 56 9.54 -11.34 -4.20
N LEU A 57 8.86 -11.15 -3.07
CA LEU A 57 8.42 -12.26 -2.22
C LEU A 57 7.39 -13.15 -2.94
N SER A 58 6.50 -12.54 -3.73
CA SER A 58 5.53 -13.28 -4.56
C SER A 58 6.23 -14.11 -5.65
N LEU A 59 7.22 -13.53 -6.35
CA LEU A 59 8.00 -14.23 -7.38
C LEU A 59 8.87 -15.36 -6.79
N LYS A 60 9.47 -15.13 -5.62
CA LYS A 60 10.23 -16.13 -4.88
C LYS A 60 9.35 -17.15 -4.14
N LYS A 61 8.03 -17.04 -4.24
CA LYS A 61 7.03 -17.93 -3.60
C LYS A 61 7.19 -18.01 -2.07
N GLN A 62 7.71 -16.96 -1.43
CA GLN A 62 7.95 -16.87 0.01
C GLN A 62 6.66 -16.46 0.76
N ALA A 63 5.70 -17.38 0.84
CA ALA A 63 4.34 -17.09 1.35
C ALA A 63 4.31 -16.58 2.80
N LYS A 64 5.17 -17.12 3.68
CA LYS A 64 5.23 -16.72 5.09
C LYS A 64 5.76 -15.29 5.26
N ALA A 65 6.85 -14.94 4.59
CA ALA A 65 7.39 -13.58 4.60
C ALA A 65 6.38 -12.59 3.99
N LEU A 66 5.76 -12.97 2.86
CA LEU A 66 4.73 -12.16 2.22
C LEU A 66 3.53 -11.92 3.14
N ALA A 67 3.10 -12.93 3.91
CA ALA A 67 2.04 -12.77 4.91
C ALA A 67 2.37 -11.71 5.96
N TYR A 68 3.58 -11.75 6.54
CA TYR A 68 3.98 -10.73 7.52
C TYR A 68 4.06 -9.34 6.90
N VAL A 69 4.57 -9.21 5.68
CA VAL A 69 4.59 -7.92 4.96
C VAL A 69 3.17 -7.39 4.73
N MET A 70 2.21 -8.24 4.38
CA MET A 70 0.81 -7.85 4.27
C MET A 70 0.24 -7.40 5.61
N LEU A 71 0.41 -8.18 6.68
CA LEU A 71 -0.15 -7.88 8.00
C LEU A 71 0.40 -6.57 8.57
N ILE A 72 1.72 -6.37 8.50
CA ILE A 72 2.37 -5.13 8.93
C ILE A 72 1.99 -3.98 7.99
N GLY A 73 1.96 -4.25 6.69
CA GLY A 73 1.60 -3.27 5.66
C GLY A 73 0.17 -2.74 5.80
N ALA A 74 -0.76 -3.48 6.41
CA ALA A 74 -2.11 -3.02 6.69
C ALA A 74 -2.16 -1.83 7.67
N ILE A 75 -1.09 -1.60 8.45
CA ILE A 75 -0.95 -0.40 9.30
C ILE A 75 -0.95 0.86 8.43
N VAL A 76 -0.39 0.81 7.22
CA VAL A 76 -0.27 1.97 6.34
C VAL A 76 -1.63 2.56 5.96
N PRO A 77 -2.56 1.82 5.31
CA PRO A 77 -3.88 2.36 4.98
C PRO A 77 -4.73 2.69 6.22
N LEU A 78 -4.48 2.02 7.35
CA LEU A 78 -5.12 2.37 8.62
C LEU A 78 -4.64 3.74 9.14
N SER A 79 -3.33 3.98 9.12
CA SER A 79 -2.75 5.29 9.46
C SER A 79 -3.19 6.38 8.49
N ASP A 80 -3.20 6.10 7.19
CA ASP A 80 -3.69 7.04 6.18
C ASP A 80 -5.17 7.39 6.45
N PHE A 81 -6.03 6.42 6.78
CA PHE A 81 -7.41 6.70 7.20
C PHE A 81 -7.46 7.67 8.39
N ILE A 82 -6.72 7.39 9.48
CA ILE A 82 -6.74 8.22 10.70
C ILE A 82 -6.22 9.63 10.42
N ILE A 83 -5.11 9.76 9.68
CA ILE A 83 -4.45 11.04 9.42
C ILE A 83 -5.26 11.89 8.44
N PHE A 84 -5.82 11.30 7.39
CA PHE A 84 -6.51 12.06 6.34
C PHE A 84 -8.01 12.28 6.63
N THR A 85 -8.65 11.50 7.51
CA THR A 85 -10.07 11.72 7.90
C THR A 85 -10.40 13.19 8.24
N PRO A 86 -9.64 13.91 9.09
CA PRO A 86 -9.94 15.31 9.40
C PRO A 86 -9.70 16.28 8.23
N ILE A 87 -8.99 15.86 7.19
CA ILE A 87 -8.59 16.70 6.04
C ILE A 87 -9.57 16.54 4.87
N ILE A 88 -9.89 15.29 4.51
CA ILE A 88 -10.69 14.97 3.30
C ILE A 88 -12.11 14.48 3.62
N GLY A 89 -12.46 14.36 4.90
CA GLY A 89 -13.75 13.86 5.39
C GLY A 89 -13.83 12.34 5.44
N ILE A 90 -14.75 11.84 6.29
CA ILE A 90 -14.91 10.41 6.60
C ILE A 90 -15.20 9.55 5.36
N LEU A 91 -16.04 10.04 4.44
CA LEU A 91 -16.45 9.29 3.25
C LEU A 91 -15.29 9.07 2.27
N SER A 92 -14.46 10.11 2.05
CA SER A 92 -13.26 9.97 1.22
C SER A 92 -12.21 9.11 1.90
N ALA A 93 -12.03 9.27 3.21
CA ALA A 93 -11.06 8.50 3.99
C ALA A 93 -11.41 7.00 4.04
N LEU A 94 -12.70 6.63 4.02
CA LEU A 94 -13.14 5.23 3.97
C LEU A 94 -12.54 4.45 2.78
N ARG A 95 -12.18 5.12 1.68
CA ARG A 95 -11.47 4.50 0.54
C ARG A 95 -10.12 3.90 0.97
N HIS A 96 -9.42 4.54 1.89
CA HIS A 96 -8.17 4.03 2.46
C HIS A 96 -8.46 2.86 3.42
N PHE A 97 -9.43 3.02 4.33
CA PHE A 97 -9.78 1.97 5.30
C PHE A 97 -10.28 0.69 4.64
N ALA A 98 -11.02 0.77 3.53
CA ALA A 98 -11.54 -0.39 2.80
C ALA A 98 -10.44 -1.38 2.36
N THR A 99 -9.21 -0.91 2.18
CA THR A 99 -8.07 -1.78 1.82
C THR A 99 -7.52 -2.59 3.00
N VAL A 100 -7.76 -2.16 4.25
CA VAL A 100 -7.29 -2.82 5.48
C VAL A 100 -7.81 -4.26 5.60
N PRO A 101 -9.13 -4.55 5.58
CA PRO A 101 -9.62 -5.92 5.74
C PRO A 101 -9.14 -6.84 4.61
N PHE A 102 -8.91 -6.30 3.41
CA PHE A 102 -8.41 -7.07 2.28
C PHE A 102 -6.94 -7.46 2.45
N ILE A 103 -6.07 -6.49 2.74
CA ILE A 103 -4.63 -6.73 2.93
C ILE A 103 -4.41 -7.62 4.16
N PHE A 104 -5.08 -7.30 5.27
CA PHE A 104 -4.97 -8.06 6.51
C PHE A 104 -5.52 -9.50 6.34
N GLY A 105 -6.68 -9.65 5.71
CA GLY A 105 -7.29 -10.95 5.44
C GLY A 105 -6.43 -11.83 4.54
N ILE A 106 -5.84 -11.27 3.47
CA ILE A 106 -4.88 -11.98 2.61
C ILE A 106 -3.64 -12.38 3.41
N GLY A 107 -3.11 -11.47 4.24
CA GLY A 107 -1.97 -11.76 5.11
C GLY A 107 -2.24 -12.93 6.05
N LEU A 108 -3.38 -12.92 6.74
CA LEU A 108 -3.80 -14.02 7.62
C LEU A 108 -3.98 -15.32 6.85
N TYR A 109 -4.67 -15.29 5.71
CA TYR A 109 -4.87 -16.47 4.87
C TYR A 109 -3.54 -17.10 4.44
N LEU A 110 -2.59 -16.28 3.97
CA LEU A 110 -1.28 -16.75 3.55
C LEU A 110 -0.50 -17.34 4.73
N LEU A 111 -0.58 -16.74 5.92
CA LEU A 111 0.09 -17.25 7.13
C LEU A 111 -0.45 -18.62 7.54
N ILE A 112 -1.77 -18.76 7.63
CA ILE A 112 -2.45 -20.02 8.00
C ILE A 112 -2.10 -21.11 6.99
N LYS A 113 -2.20 -20.80 5.69
CA LYS A 113 -1.89 -21.76 4.62
C LYS A 113 -0.41 -22.15 4.62
N SER A 114 0.49 -21.22 4.89
CA SER A 114 1.92 -21.50 4.95
C SER A 114 2.28 -22.42 6.12
N ASN A 115 1.61 -22.28 7.26
CA ASN A 115 1.86 -23.13 8.43
C ASN A 115 1.32 -24.56 8.23
N LYS A 116 0.16 -24.72 7.56
CA LYS A 116 -0.40 -26.05 7.24
C LYS A 116 0.44 -26.87 6.27
N LYS A 117 1.33 -26.26 5.49
CA LYS A 117 2.24 -26.96 4.57
C LYS A 117 3.49 -27.53 5.26
N MET A 118 3.76 -27.13 6.50
CA MET A 118 4.93 -27.58 7.28
C MET A 118 4.58 -28.71 8.27
N THR A 119 3.30 -28.99 8.48
CA THR A 119 2.76 -30.14 9.22
C THR A 119 2.34 -31.24 8.25
#